data_AF-A0A8D0QD84-F1
#
_entry.id   AF-A0A8D0QD84-F1
#
_cell.length_a   1.000
_cell.length_b   1.000
_cell.length_c   1.000
_cell.angle_alpha   90.00
_cell.angle_beta   90.00
_cell.angle_gamma   90.00
#
_symmetry.space_group_name_H-M   'P 1'
#
loop_
_entity.id
_entity.type
_entity.pdbx_description
1 polymer ?
#
loop_
_entity_poly.entity_id
_entity_poly.type
_entity_poly.pdbx_seq_one_letter_code
_entity_poly.pdbx_strand_id
1 'polypeptide(L)'
;MNLTWTLLFLFLLLEQTVFTLSLPFSRRHIDNPVSWVPGGHHRYCDVMMRRRWLIRGGKCKQINTFIHEDLATIADFCRTPPVPCTGSRSLQSCHNSTRDVSVTDCFARAGTRPPYCHYHKKDSTRPIRVGCEEGAPVHLDA
;
A
#
# COMPACT_ATOMS: atom_id res chain seq x y z
N MET A 1 26.10 12.81 28.29
CA MET A 1 24.95 12.69 27.35
C MET A 1 23.94 11.76 27.98
N ASN A 2 22.70 12.23 28.15
CA ASN A 2 21.65 11.52 28.89
C ASN A 2 21.06 10.36 28.07
N LEU A 3 20.91 9.18 28.69
CA LEU A 3 20.39 7.96 28.07
C LEU A 3 18.99 8.16 27.44
N THR A 4 18.17 9.01 28.07
CA THR A 4 16.84 9.38 27.57
C THR A 4 16.90 10.12 26.24
N TRP A 5 17.86 11.04 26.07
CA TRP A 5 18.05 11.77 24.83
C TRP A 5 18.56 10.87 23.70
N THR A 6 19.45 9.92 24.01
CA THR A 6 19.90 8.93 23.03
C THR A 6 18.78 8.00 22.58
N LEU A 7 17.90 7.56 23.50
CA LEU A 7 16.74 6.71 23.16
C LEU A 7 15.71 7.48 22.32
N LEU A 8 15.44 8.74 22.66
CA LEU A 8 14.54 9.60 21.87
C LEU A 8 15.09 9.82 20.45
N PHE A 9 16.39 10.06 20.32
CA PHE A 9 17.04 10.27 19.02
C PHE A 9 17.01 8.99 18.17
N LEU A 10 17.24 7.82 18.76
CA LEU A 10 17.12 6.52 18.07
C LEU A 10 15.70 6.23 17.61
N PHE A 11 14.69 6.57 18.42
CA PHE A 11 13.29 6.43 18.06
C PHE A 11 12.91 7.33 16.86
N LEU A 12 13.36 8.59 16.89
CA LEU A 12 13.16 9.54 15.79
C LEU A 12 13.85 9.10 14.48
N LEU A 13 15.04 8.48 14.57
CA LEU A 13 15.74 7.94 13.40
C LEU A 13 15.00 6.74 12.80
N LEU A 14 14.46 5.85 13.64
CA LEU A 14 13.69 4.68 13.19
C LEU A 14 12.38 5.08 12.50
N GLU A 15 11.70 6.12 12.98
CA GLU A 15 10.51 6.65 12.30
C GLU A 15 10.87 7.16 10.89
N GLN A 16 11.95 7.93 10.75
CA GLN A 16 12.36 8.48 9.46
C GLN A 16 12.72 7.41 8.43
N THR A 17 13.39 6.32 8.83
CA THR A 17 13.71 5.22 7.90
C THR A 17 12.45 4.49 7.45
N VAL A 18 11.53 4.18 8.36
CA VAL A 18 10.24 3.56 8.02
C VAL A 18 9.45 4.43 7.04
N PHE A 19 9.37 5.74 7.29
CA PHE A 19 8.69 6.66 6.39
C PHE A 19 9.31 6.66 5.00
N THR A 20 10.63 6.86 4.88
CA THR A 20 11.30 6.99 3.57
C THR A 20 11.17 5.72 2.71
N LEU A 21 11.37 4.54 3.30
CA LEU A 21 11.23 3.25 2.60
C LEU A 21 9.79 2.97 2.17
N SER A 22 8.82 3.34 3.01
CA SER A 22 7.39 3.08 2.73
C SER A 22 6.73 4.11 1.83
N LEU A 23 7.37 5.25 1.49
CA LEU A 23 6.78 6.29 0.63
C LEU A 23 6.22 5.74 -0.70
N PRO A 24 6.94 4.90 -1.47
CA PRO A 24 6.41 4.34 -2.71
C PRO A 24 5.22 3.41 -2.48
N PHE A 25 5.25 2.62 -1.40
CA PHE A 25 4.17 1.73 -1.00
C PHE A 25 2.92 2.54 -0.62
N SER A 26 3.08 3.49 0.31
CA SER A 26 2.02 4.37 0.79
C SER A 26 1.33 5.11 -0.35
N ARG A 27 2.10 5.72 -1.26
CA ARG A 27 1.54 6.40 -2.45
C ARG A 27 0.66 5.46 -3.30
N ARG A 28 1.10 4.22 -3.50
CA ARG A 28 0.42 3.27 -4.40
C ARG A 28 -0.75 2.55 -3.73
N HIS A 29 -0.67 2.31 -2.43
CA HIS A 29 -1.53 1.36 -1.74
C HIS A 29 -2.31 1.93 -0.56
N ILE A 30 -1.98 3.08 0.04
CA ILE A 30 -2.70 3.57 1.22
C ILE A 30 -3.66 4.70 0.84
N ASP A 31 -4.93 4.59 1.22
CA ASP A 31 -5.94 5.66 1.11
C ASP A 31 -6.80 5.71 2.38
N ASN A 32 -6.25 6.32 3.43
CA ASN A 32 -6.89 6.49 4.72
C ASN A 32 -6.74 7.94 5.23
N PRO A 33 -7.84 8.68 5.47
CA PRO A 33 -9.23 8.30 5.21
C PRO A 33 -9.51 8.09 3.72
N VAL A 34 -10.58 7.36 3.40
CA VAL A 34 -10.99 7.12 2.01
C VAL A 34 -11.21 8.45 1.29
N SER A 35 -10.52 8.64 0.18
CA SER A 35 -10.56 9.87 -0.61
C SER A 35 -11.93 10.08 -1.24
N TRP A 36 -12.44 11.30 -1.13
CA TRP A 36 -13.56 11.74 -1.96
C TRP A 36 -13.13 11.88 -3.43
N VAL A 37 -13.98 11.41 -4.35
CA VAL A 37 -13.72 11.42 -5.79
C VAL A 37 -14.89 12.04 -6.58
N PRO A 38 -14.60 12.84 -7.62
CA PRO A 38 -15.63 13.38 -8.50
C PRO A 38 -16.42 12.28 -9.20
N GLY A 39 -17.75 12.37 -9.15
CA GLY A 39 -18.66 11.36 -9.68
C GLY A 39 -18.87 10.16 -8.76
N GLY A 40 -18.36 10.21 -7.52
CA GLY A 40 -18.71 9.26 -6.47
C GLY A 40 -18.02 7.90 -6.55
N HIS A 41 -18.47 6.98 -5.70
CA HIS A 41 -17.77 5.73 -5.36
C HIS A 41 -17.43 4.85 -6.57
N HIS A 42 -18.29 4.80 -7.59
CA HIS A 42 -18.07 3.98 -8.78
C HIS A 42 -16.88 4.44 -9.64
N ARG A 43 -16.47 5.73 -9.52
CA ARG A 43 -15.30 6.28 -10.23
C ARG A 43 -14.03 6.27 -9.40
N TYR A 44 -14.08 5.76 -8.16
CA TYR A 44 -12.97 5.80 -7.24
C TYR A 44 -11.69 5.22 -7.86
N CYS A 45 -11.74 4.04 -8.47
CA CYS A 45 -10.56 3.46 -9.10
C CYS A 45 -10.04 4.28 -10.29
N ASP A 46 -10.91 4.75 -11.19
CA ASP A 46 -10.50 5.59 -12.33
C ASP A 46 -9.77 6.87 -11.88
N VAL A 47 -10.24 7.49 -10.79
CA VAL A 47 -9.64 8.71 -10.24
C VAL A 47 -8.38 8.42 -9.44
N MET A 48 -8.41 7.43 -8.55
CA MET A 48 -7.30 7.16 -7.63
C MET A 48 -6.10 6.56 -8.36
N MET A 49 -6.32 5.68 -9.35
CA MET A 49 -5.23 5.17 -10.19
C MET A 49 -4.46 6.31 -10.89
N ARG A 50 -5.16 7.37 -11.30
CA ARG A 50 -4.55 8.59 -11.86
C ARG A 50 -3.82 9.41 -10.81
N ARG A 51 -4.49 9.75 -9.71
CA ARG A 51 -3.93 10.58 -8.62
C ARG A 51 -2.66 9.96 -8.02
N ARG A 52 -2.55 8.63 -8.02
CA ARG A 52 -1.39 7.90 -7.48
C ARG A 52 -0.32 7.56 -8.51
N TRP A 53 -0.42 8.12 -9.72
CA TRP A 53 0.55 7.91 -10.81
C TRP A 53 0.73 6.45 -11.21
N LEU A 54 -0.36 5.67 -11.18
CA LEU A 54 -0.40 4.25 -11.57
C LEU A 54 -0.73 4.05 -13.06
N ILE A 55 -0.87 5.14 -13.81
CA ILE A 55 -0.90 5.17 -15.28
C ILE A 55 0.42 5.82 -15.72
N ARG A 56 1.45 5.01 -15.96
CA ARG A 56 2.81 5.49 -16.29
C ARG A 56 3.38 4.70 -17.46
N GLY A 57 4.22 5.36 -18.27
CA GLY A 57 4.99 4.70 -19.33
C GLY A 57 4.11 4.11 -20.44
N GLY A 58 2.99 4.75 -20.76
CA GLY A 58 2.08 4.30 -21.81
C GLY A 58 1.25 3.05 -21.46
N LYS A 59 1.19 2.65 -20.18
CA LYS A 59 0.41 1.49 -19.73
C LYS A 59 -0.51 1.80 -18.56
N CYS A 60 -1.67 1.16 -18.54
CA CYS A 60 -2.56 1.09 -17.38
C CYS A 60 -2.06 -0.04 -16.46
N LYS A 61 -1.77 0.27 -15.19
CA LYS A 61 -1.53 -0.78 -14.19
C LYS A 61 -2.75 -1.69 -14.13
N GLN A 62 -2.53 -3.00 -14.25
CA GLN A 62 -3.61 -3.98 -14.43
C GLN A 62 -4.41 -4.23 -13.15
N ILE A 63 -3.73 -4.36 -12.02
CA ILE A 63 -4.34 -4.59 -10.71
C ILE A 63 -3.64 -3.69 -9.70
N ASN A 64 -4.41 -3.04 -8.84
CA ASN A 64 -3.91 -2.35 -7.67
C ASN A 64 -4.94 -2.42 -6.55
N THR A 65 -4.48 -2.50 -5.32
CA THR A 65 -5.33 -2.47 -4.13
C THR A 65 -5.00 -1.22 -3.33
N PHE A 66 -6.04 -0.50 -2.92
CA PHE A 66 -5.98 0.56 -1.93
C PHE A 66 -6.42 0.02 -0.57
N ILE A 67 -5.67 0.32 0.46
CA ILE A 67 -5.83 -0.11 1.84
C ILE A 67 -6.32 1.10 2.62
N HIS A 68 -7.38 0.92 3.39
CA HIS A 68 -8.04 1.96 4.16
C HIS A 68 -7.62 1.90 5.63
N GLU A 69 -6.32 1.81 5.86
CA GLU A 69 -5.66 1.82 7.17
C GLU A 69 -4.48 2.80 7.11
N ASP A 70 -4.03 3.31 8.26
CA ASP A 70 -2.87 4.18 8.30
C ASP A 70 -1.55 3.38 8.13
N LEU A 71 -0.48 4.10 7.79
CA LEU A 71 0.82 3.50 7.54
C LEU A 71 1.41 2.84 8.80
N ALA A 72 1.18 3.38 9.99
CA ALA A 72 1.72 2.81 11.23
C ALA A 72 1.07 1.45 11.51
N THR A 73 -0.25 1.35 11.37
CA THR A 73 -0.99 0.08 11.46
C THR A 73 -0.44 -0.96 10.47
N ILE A 74 -0.16 -0.56 9.23
CA ILE A 74 0.39 -1.49 8.23
C ILE A 74 1.84 -1.86 8.54
N ALA A 75 2.65 -0.93 9.06
CA ALA A 75 4.02 -1.19 9.48
C ALA A 75 4.08 -2.13 10.69
N ASP A 76 3.10 -2.09 11.58
CA ASP A 76 3.02 -3.05 12.70
C ASP A 76 2.85 -4.50 12.22
N PHE A 77 2.23 -4.72 11.05
CA PHE A 77 2.17 -6.06 10.45
C PHE A 77 3.57 -6.60 10.10
N CYS A 78 4.55 -5.75 9.78
CA CYS A 78 5.93 -6.17 9.53
C CYS A 78 6.61 -6.82 10.75
N ARG A 79 5.97 -6.79 11.94
CA ARG A 79 6.46 -7.45 13.15
C ARG A 79 5.85 -8.83 13.38
N THR A 80 4.86 -9.26 12.58
CA THR A 80 4.31 -10.62 12.70
C THR A 80 5.32 -11.66 12.21
N PRO A 81 5.15 -12.95 12.54
CA PRO A 81 6.01 -14.00 12.00
C PRO A 81 6.09 -13.95 10.46
N PRO A 82 7.29 -14.09 9.87
CA PRO A 82 7.47 -14.06 8.42
C PRO A 82 6.85 -15.28 7.76
N VAL A 83 6.29 -15.08 6.57
CA VAL A 83 5.75 -16.10 5.69
C VAL A 83 6.32 -15.93 4.27
N PRO A 84 6.33 -17.00 3.45
CA PRO A 84 6.73 -16.89 2.05
C PRO A 84 5.83 -15.90 1.28
N CYS A 85 6.45 -15.03 0.49
CA CYS A 85 5.72 -14.18 -0.46
C CYS A 85 5.21 -15.02 -1.64
N THR A 86 4.02 -14.70 -2.17
CA THR A 86 3.40 -15.41 -3.30
C THR A 86 3.55 -14.65 -4.63
N GLY A 87 3.54 -13.31 -4.58
CA GLY A 87 3.52 -12.42 -5.74
C GLY A 87 4.87 -11.76 -6.06
N SER A 88 5.85 -11.83 -5.17
CA SER A 88 7.17 -11.22 -5.34
C SER A 88 8.31 -12.24 -5.29
N ARG A 89 9.14 -12.28 -6.35
CA ARG A 89 10.36 -13.11 -6.39
C ARG A 89 11.57 -12.45 -5.74
N SER A 90 11.53 -11.14 -5.51
CA SER A 90 12.67 -10.37 -4.99
C SER A 90 12.58 -10.10 -3.49
N LEU A 91 11.42 -10.30 -2.86
CA LEU A 91 11.26 -10.18 -1.42
C LEU A 91 11.41 -11.53 -0.74
N GLN A 92 12.25 -11.56 0.29
CA GLN A 92 12.58 -12.79 1.02
C GLN A 92 11.50 -13.17 2.05
N SER A 93 10.78 -12.19 2.60
CA SER A 93 9.74 -12.43 3.59
C SER A 93 8.58 -11.45 3.47
N CYS A 94 7.39 -11.99 3.70
CA CYS A 94 6.14 -11.26 3.78
C CYS A 94 5.50 -11.51 5.15
N HIS A 95 4.54 -10.67 5.52
CA HIS A 95 3.91 -10.69 6.83
C HIS A 95 2.39 -10.57 6.65
N ASN A 96 1.62 -11.41 7.35
CA ASN A 96 0.16 -11.35 7.28
C ASN A 96 -0.37 -10.28 8.24
N SER A 97 -1.45 -9.60 7.86
CA SER A 97 -2.15 -8.74 8.80
C SER A 97 -2.69 -9.54 9.98
N THR A 98 -2.69 -8.93 11.16
CA THR A 98 -3.24 -9.54 12.38
C THR A 98 -4.77 -9.51 12.45
N ARG A 99 -5.39 -8.73 11.55
CA ARG A 99 -6.83 -8.58 11.39
C ARG A 99 -7.21 -8.39 9.93
N ASP A 100 -8.50 -8.48 9.65
CA ASP A 100 -9.03 -8.05 8.37
C ASP A 100 -8.95 -6.53 8.23
N VAL A 101 -8.62 -6.08 7.03
CA VAL A 101 -8.50 -4.67 6.68
C VAL A 101 -9.47 -4.32 5.56
N SER A 102 -10.02 -3.12 5.62
CA SER A 102 -10.86 -2.61 4.54
C SER A 102 -9.99 -2.22 3.34
N VAL A 103 -10.35 -2.71 2.16
CA VAL A 103 -9.60 -2.48 0.93
C VAL A 103 -10.51 -2.28 -0.27
N THR A 104 -9.98 -1.57 -1.26
CA THR A 104 -10.57 -1.42 -2.59
C THR A 104 -9.62 -1.94 -3.66
N ASP A 105 -10.02 -3.00 -4.38
CA ASP A 105 -9.31 -3.49 -5.55
C ASP A 105 -9.76 -2.77 -6.82
N CYS A 106 -8.77 -2.42 -7.65
CA CYS A 106 -8.94 -1.77 -8.94
C CYS A 106 -8.36 -2.67 -10.04
N PHE A 107 -9.25 -3.22 -10.86
CA PHE A 107 -8.92 -4.10 -11.99
C PHE A 107 -9.09 -3.34 -13.29
N ALA A 108 -8.05 -3.24 -14.11
CA ALA A 108 -8.14 -2.60 -15.41
C ALA A 108 -9.18 -3.32 -16.28
N ARG A 109 -10.05 -2.57 -16.95
CA ARG A 109 -11.00 -3.13 -17.91
C ARG A 109 -10.23 -3.64 -19.14
N ALA A 110 -10.70 -4.73 -19.73
CA ALA A 110 -10.13 -5.27 -20.95
C ALA A 110 -10.05 -4.17 -22.04
N GLY A 111 -8.88 -4.08 -22.71
CA GLY A 111 -8.66 -3.13 -23.80
C GLY A 111 -8.43 -1.68 -23.38
N THR A 112 -8.50 -1.34 -22.10
CA THR A 112 -8.26 0.04 -21.65
C THR A 112 -6.81 0.49 -21.86
N ARG A 113 -6.61 1.75 -22.26
CA ARG A 113 -5.29 2.31 -22.60
C ARG A 113 -5.20 3.76 -22.11
N PRO A 114 -3.97 4.27 -21.84
CA PRO A 114 -3.80 5.68 -21.51
C PRO A 114 -4.25 6.60 -22.67
N PRO A 115 -4.64 7.85 -22.38
CA PRO A 115 -4.63 8.50 -21.07
C PRO A 115 -5.86 8.21 -20.19
N TYR A 116 -6.83 7.44 -20.69
CA TYR A 116 -8.12 7.17 -20.02
C TYR A 116 -8.25 5.69 -19.64
N CYS A 117 -7.51 5.28 -18.61
CA CYS A 117 -7.63 3.94 -18.07
C CYS A 117 -8.92 3.80 -17.23
N HIS A 118 -9.72 2.80 -17.55
CA HIS A 118 -10.95 2.46 -16.85
C HIS A 118 -10.75 1.21 -16.00
N TYR A 119 -11.38 1.21 -14.83
CA TYR A 119 -11.22 0.18 -13.82
C TYR A 119 -12.57 -0.36 -13.35
N HIS A 120 -12.59 -1.65 -13.04
CA HIS A 120 -13.59 -2.26 -12.17
C HIS A 120 -13.12 -2.12 -10.73
N LYS A 121 -14.04 -1.72 -9.88
CA LYS A 121 -13.82 -1.55 -8.46
C LYS A 121 -14.46 -2.71 -7.70
N LYS A 122 -13.76 -3.23 -6.69
CA LYS A 122 -14.29 -4.22 -5.75
C LYS A 122 -13.85 -3.87 -4.33
N ASP A 123 -14.82 -3.60 -3.46
CA ASP A 123 -14.55 -3.38 -2.03
C ASP A 123 -14.60 -4.72 -1.30
N SER A 124 -13.79 -4.87 -0.27
CA SER A 124 -13.88 -5.99 0.65
C SER A 124 -13.19 -5.68 1.98
N THR A 125 -13.48 -6.50 2.98
CA THR A 125 -12.73 -6.56 4.24
C THR A 125 -12.10 -7.95 4.29
N ARG A 126 -10.77 -8.03 4.31
CA ARG A 126 -10.03 -9.29 4.19
C ARG A 126 -8.63 -9.18 4.80
N PRO A 127 -7.94 -10.30 5.10
CA PRO A 127 -6.54 -10.23 5.45
C PRO A 127 -5.70 -9.77 4.26
N ILE A 128 -4.61 -9.05 4.54
CA ILE A 128 -3.60 -8.68 3.55
C ILE A 128 -2.26 -9.28 3.93
N ARG A 129 -1.36 -9.31 2.95
CA ARG A 129 0.03 -9.72 3.17
C ARG A 129 0.96 -8.65 2.64
N VAL A 130 1.90 -8.21 3.47
CA VAL A 130 2.82 -7.12 3.15
C VAL A 130 4.26 -7.61 3.14
N GLY A 131 5.00 -7.25 2.11
CA GLY A 131 6.44 -7.42 2.04
C GLY A 131 7.13 -6.25 2.74
N CYS A 132 8.08 -6.54 3.61
CA CYS A 132 8.72 -5.55 4.47
C CYS A 132 10.24 -5.53 4.32
N GLU A 133 10.83 -4.35 4.41
CA GLU A 133 12.28 -4.11 4.46
C GLU A 133 12.58 -3.19 5.65
N GLU A 134 13.48 -3.60 6.55
CA GLU A 134 13.84 -2.85 7.77
C GLU A 134 12.61 -2.42 8.63
N GLY A 135 11.56 -3.25 8.65
CA GLY A 135 10.32 -2.97 9.37
C GLY A 135 9.35 -2.03 8.65
N ALA A 136 9.68 -1.59 7.42
CA ALA A 136 8.84 -0.73 6.60
C ALA A 136 8.09 -1.54 5.52
N PRO A 137 6.80 -1.30 5.27
CA PRO A 137 6.08 -1.96 4.19
C PRO A 137 6.52 -1.39 2.83
N VAL A 138 7.00 -2.27 1.94
CA VAL A 138 7.50 -1.88 0.61
C VAL A 138 6.71 -2.55 -0.53
N HIS A 139 5.98 -3.62 -0.23
CA HIS A 139 5.22 -4.38 -1.21
C HIS A 139 3.89 -4.88 -0.65
N LEU A 140 2.84 -4.87 -1.47
CA LEU A 140 1.59 -5.58 -1.18
C LEU A 140 1.61 -6.89 -1.95
N ASP A 141 1.65 -7.99 -1.21
CA ASP A 141 1.66 -9.34 -1.77
C ASP A 141 0.22 -9.72 -2.11
N ALA A 142 -0.04 -9.94 -3.40
CA ALA A 142 -1.36 -10.16 -3.99
C ALA A 142 -1.36 -11.40 -4.87
#